data_AF-A0A5J4RAT8-F1
#
_entry.id   AF-A0A5J4RAT8-F1
#
_cell.length_a   1.000
_cell.length_b   1.000
_cell.length_c   1.000
_cell.angle_alpha   90.00
_cell.angle_beta   90.00
_cell.angle_gamma   90.00
#
_symmetry.space_group_name_H-M   'P 1'
#
loop_
_entity.id
_entity.type
_entity.pdbx_description
1 polymer ?
#
loop_
_entity_poly.entity_id
_entity_poly.type
_entity_poly.pdbx_seq_one_letter_code
_entity_poly.pdbx_strand_id
1 'polypeptide(L)'
;MKELSNTKVTVRLRKVEDRKEWYVYIESYPVFVPGKKAPQRIREYLNRTVTTVEWDKKRTARTEANGTKTYKPKRDDNGIIICRSEKDQESMLYADGVRKLRQREYDNVDLYSDTESA
;
A
#
# COMPACT_ATOMS: atom_id res chain seq x y z
N MET A 1 6.84 -20.99 6.89
CA MET A 1 6.55 -19.65 6.30
C MET A 1 7.43 -18.67 7.07
N LYS A 2 8.38 -17.97 6.42
CA LYS A 2 9.23 -17.00 7.13
C LYS A 2 8.32 -15.89 7.66
N GLU A 3 8.31 -15.70 8.97
CA GLU A 3 7.59 -14.61 9.62
C GLU A 3 8.19 -13.30 9.12
N LEU A 4 7.34 -12.40 8.61
CA LEU A 4 7.76 -11.04 8.30
C LEU A 4 7.92 -10.36 9.66
N SER A 5 9.15 -10.18 10.13
CA SER A 5 9.42 -9.55 11.43
C SER A 5 9.07 -8.06 11.42
N ASN A 6 9.34 -7.38 10.30
CA ASN A 6 9.24 -5.92 10.24
C ASN A 6 7.99 -5.50 9.46
N THR A 7 7.35 -4.43 9.94
CA THR A 7 6.18 -3.83 9.28
C THR A 7 6.59 -3.31 7.90
N LYS A 8 5.84 -3.70 6.86
CA LYS A 8 5.98 -3.12 5.53
C LYS A 8 4.83 -2.18 5.23
N VAL A 9 5.17 -0.99 4.76
CA VAL A 9 4.22 0.03 4.36
C VAL A 9 4.18 0.15 2.85
N THR A 10 2.99 0.03 2.25
CA THR A 10 2.81 0.07 0.80
C THR A 10 1.62 0.94 0.38
N VAL A 11 1.77 1.68 -0.73
CA VAL A 11 0.64 2.34 -1.39
C VAL A 11 -0.20 1.30 -2.11
N ARG A 12 -1.51 1.31 -1.91
CA ARG A 12 -2.47 0.37 -2.48
C ARG A 12 -3.67 1.12 -3.07
N LEU A 13 -4.39 0.41 -3.94
CA LEU A 13 -5.59 0.88 -4.63
C LEU A 13 -6.79 0.03 -4.23
N ARG A 14 -7.93 0.68 -4.00
CA ARG A 14 -9.24 0.02 -3.83
C ARG A 14 -10.16 0.51 -4.93
N LYS A 15 -10.61 -0.40 -5.79
CA LYS A 15 -11.56 -0.08 -6.86
C LYS A 15 -12.88 0.41 -6.24
N VAL A 16 -13.42 1.50 -6.79
CA VAL A 16 -14.79 1.92 -6.54
C VAL A 16 -15.71 1.09 -7.45
N GLU A 17 -16.78 0.53 -6.89
CA GLU A 17 -17.59 -0.48 -7.57
C GLU A 17 -18.27 0.09 -8.83
N ASP A 18 -18.87 1.27 -8.70
CA ASP A 18 -19.68 1.89 -9.74
C ASP A 18 -18.96 2.98 -10.55
N ARG A 19 -17.66 3.14 -10.34
CA ARG A 19 -16.88 4.22 -10.96
C ARG A 19 -15.55 3.71 -11.48
N LYS A 20 -15.05 4.36 -12.53
CA LYS A 20 -13.70 4.11 -13.08
C LYS A 20 -12.64 4.87 -12.28
N GLU A 21 -12.70 4.74 -10.95
CA GLU A 21 -11.77 5.38 -10.03
C GLU A 21 -11.34 4.41 -8.92
N TRP A 22 -10.19 4.71 -8.31
CA TRP A 22 -9.61 3.92 -7.25
C TRP A 22 -9.24 4.79 -6.07
N TYR A 23 -9.72 4.44 -4.87
CA TYR A 23 -9.25 5.06 -3.64
C TYR A 23 -7.80 4.67 -3.38
N VAL A 24 -7.01 5.67 -3.03
CA VAL A 24 -5.61 5.52 -2.64
C VAL A 24 -5.54 5.35 -1.12
N TYR A 25 -4.85 4.30 -0.67
CA TYR A 25 -4.63 4.06 0.75
C TYR A 25 -3.23 3.51 1.02
N ILE A 26 -2.76 3.72 2.23
CA ILE A 26 -1.55 3.11 2.77
C ILE A 26 -1.95 1.84 3.49
N GLU A 27 -1.24 0.75 3.19
CA GLU A 27 -1.37 -0.53 3.87
C GLU A 27 -0.09 -0.82 4.65
N SER A 28 -0.24 -1.02 5.95
CA SER A 28 0.85 -1.45 6.85
C SER A 28 0.57 -2.87 7.32
N TYR A 29 1.51 -3.78 7.06
CA TYR A 29 1.44 -5.17 7.50
C TYR A 29 2.82 -5.84 7.51
N PRO A 30 3.12 -6.71 8.49
CA PRO A 30 2.36 -6.96 9.72
C PRO A 30 2.50 -5.81 10.72
N VAL A 31 1.46 -5.44 11.46
CA VAL A 31 1.53 -4.50 12.58
C VAL A 31 1.24 -5.22 13.89
N PHE A 32 2.17 -5.16 14.85
CA PHE A 32 2.01 -5.77 16.16
C PHE A 32 1.46 -4.76 17.15
N VAL A 33 0.28 -5.05 17.70
CA VAL A 33 -0.40 -4.17 18.65
C VAL A 33 -0.33 -4.79 20.05
N PRO A 34 0.07 -4.03 21.10
CA PRO A 34 0.08 -4.54 22.47
C PRO A 34 -1.24 -5.19 22.86
N GLY A 35 -1.17 -6.38 23.48
CA GLY A 35 -2.34 -7.15 23.88
C GLY A 35 -3.02 -7.97 22.76
N LYS A 36 -2.51 -7.94 21.51
CA LYS A 36 -2.99 -8.79 20.42
C LYS A 36 -1.97 -9.89 20.11
N LYS A 37 -2.45 -11.14 20.01
CA LYS A 37 -1.60 -12.31 19.70
C LYS A 37 -1.23 -12.43 18.22
N ALA A 38 -2.00 -11.81 17.33
CA ALA A 38 -1.81 -11.90 15.89
C ALA A 38 -1.55 -10.50 15.29
N PRO A 39 -0.66 -10.40 14.30
CA PRO A 39 -0.41 -9.14 13.62
C PRO A 39 -1.65 -8.66 12.87
N GLN A 40 -1.80 -7.36 12.79
CA GLN A 40 -2.91 -6.69 12.12
C GLN A 40 -2.47 -6.05 10.81
N ARG A 41 -3.45 -5.83 9.93
CA ARG A 41 -3.30 -5.07 8.70
C ARG A 41 -4.02 -3.74 8.87
N ILE A 42 -3.28 -2.66 8.92
CA ILE A 42 -3.84 -1.31 9.04
C ILE A 42 -3.97 -0.70 7.65
N ARG A 43 -5.12 -0.06 7.38
CA ARG A 43 -5.40 0.64 6.12
C ARG A 43 -5.75 2.09 6.42
N GLU A 44 -4.92 3.01 5.94
CA GLU A 44 -5.10 4.46 6.07
C GLU A 44 -5.49 5.04 4.71
N TYR A 45 -6.73 5.51 4.55
CA TYR A 45 -7.20 6.11 3.31
C TYR A 45 -6.75 7.57 3.21
N LEU A 46 -6.20 7.96 2.06
CA LEU A 46 -5.60 9.28 1.87
C LEU A 46 -6.59 10.35 1.36
N ASN A 47 -7.89 10.04 1.33
CA ASN A 47 -8.92 10.89 0.74
C ASN A 47 -8.59 11.37 -0.69
N ARG A 48 -7.92 10.52 -1.47
CA ARG A 48 -7.59 10.74 -2.87
C ARG A 48 -8.11 9.59 -3.73
N THR A 49 -8.56 9.92 -4.93
CA THR A 49 -8.87 8.94 -5.98
C THR A 49 -7.99 9.21 -7.19
N VAL A 50 -7.70 8.13 -7.93
CA VAL A 50 -7.03 8.19 -9.24
C VAL A 50 -7.87 7.47 -10.27
N THR A 51 -7.70 7.80 -11.55
CA THR A 51 -8.53 7.27 -12.67
C THR A 51 -7.69 6.71 -13.82
N THR A 52 -6.40 7.05 -13.89
CA THR A 52 -5.51 6.76 -15.03
C THR A 52 -4.38 5.79 -14.71
N VAL A 53 -4.60 4.90 -13.74
CA VAL A 53 -3.64 3.86 -13.33
C VAL A 53 -3.25 2.98 -14.52
N GLU A 54 -1.95 2.74 -14.69
CA GLU A 54 -1.46 1.75 -15.64
C GLU A 54 -1.42 0.35 -15.03
N TRP A 55 -1.92 -0.63 -15.78
CA TRP A 55 -2.03 -2.02 -15.33
C TRP A 55 -1.02 -2.91 -16.04
N ASP A 56 -0.38 -3.81 -15.29
CA ASP A 56 0.56 -4.79 -15.82
C ASP A 56 -0.18 -6.04 -16.30
N LYS A 57 -0.47 -6.08 -17.62
CA LYS A 57 -1.16 -7.21 -18.26
C LYS A 57 -0.42 -8.56 -18.15
N LYS A 58 0.87 -8.55 -17.81
CA LYS A 58 1.65 -9.77 -17.57
C LYS A 58 1.47 -10.30 -16.13
N ARG A 59 0.95 -9.48 -15.21
CA ARG A 59 0.80 -9.82 -13.79
C ARG A 59 -0.67 -9.82 -13.37
N THR A 60 -1.31 -10.97 -13.49
CA THR A 60 -2.67 -11.19 -12.98
C THR A 60 -2.72 -10.99 -11.46
N ALA A 61 -3.67 -10.21 -10.98
CA ALA A 61 -3.97 -10.02 -9.56
C ALA A 61 -5.02 -11.02 -9.08
N ARG A 62 -6.14 -11.13 -9.80
CA ARG A 62 -7.23 -12.06 -9.52
C ARG A 62 -7.91 -12.48 -10.81
N THR A 63 -8.32 -13.74 -10.88
CA THR A 63 -9.24 -14.23 -11.89
C THR A 63 -10.60 -14.41 -11.22
N GLU A 64 -11.60 -13.69 -11.70
CA GLU A 64 -12.98 -13.80 -11.22
C GLU A 64 -13.64 -15.09 -11.75
N ALA A 65 -14.75 -15.52 -11.13
CA ALA A 65 -15.44 -16.76 -11.49
C ALA A 65 -15.90 -16.79 -12.96
N ASN A 66 -16.21 -15.64 -13.55
CA ASN A 66 -16.58 -15.50 -14.97
C ASN A 66 -15.38 -15.48 -15.94
N GLY A 67 -14.16 -15.75 -15.45
CA GLY A 67 -12.93 -15.73 -16.26
C GLY A 67 -12.30 -14.34 -16.43
N THR A 68 -12.93 -13.26 -15.94
CA THR A 68 -12.38 -11.91 -16.02
C THR A 68 -11.11 -11.81 -15.19
N LYS A 69 -10.02 -11.35 -15.80
CA LYS A 69 -8.75 -11.12 -15.11
C LYS A 69 -8.60 -9.67 -14.71
N THR A 70 -8.26 -9.45 -13.45
CA THR A 70 -7.72 -8.17 -12.97
C THR A 70 -6.21 -8.26 -12.90
N TYR A 71 -5.53 -7.12 -13.00
CA TYR A 71 -4.08 -7.05 -13.09
C TYR A 71 -3.52 -6.23 -11.93
N LYS A 72 -2.23 -6.41 -11.64
CA LYS A 72 -1.53 -5.55 -10.68
C LYS A 72 -1.23 -4.19 -11.32
N PRO A 73 -1.24 -3.08 -10.55
CA PRO A 73 -0.79 -1.81 -11.10
C PRO A 73 0.70 -1.91 -11.46
N LYS A 74 1.09 -1.28 -12.57
CA LYS A 74 2.50 -1.09 -12.89
C LYS A 74 3.13 -0.17 -11.85
N ARG A 75 4.41 -0.40 -11.59
CA ARG A 75 5.23 0.47 -10.74
C ARG A 75 6.51 0.82 -11.48
N ASP A 76 7.05 2.00 -11.19
CA ASP A 76 8.40 2.37 -11.61
C ASP A 76 9.46 1.64 -10.76
N ASP A 77 10.73 1.92 -11.04
CA ASP A 77 11.87 1.31 -10.34
C ASP A 77 11.92 1.67 -8.85
N ASN A 78 11.31 2.79 -8.45
CA ASN A 78 11.16 3.21 -7.06
C ASN A 78 9.94 2.57 -6.37
N GLY A 79 9.17 1.77 -7.10
CA GLY A 79 7.96 1.14 -6.60
C GLY A 79 6.75 2.06 -6.52
N ILE A 80 6.75 3.24 -7.16
CA ILE A 80 5.60 4.15 -7.22
C ILE A 80 4.64 3.68 -8.30
N ILE A 81 3.34 3.70 -8.03
CA ILE A 81 2.32 3.30 -9.01
C ILE A 81 2.30 4.29 -10.17
N ILE A 82 2.37 3.77 -11.39
CA ILE A 82 2.37 4.59 -12.60
C ILE A 82 0.92 4.97 -12.97
N CYS A 83 0.70 6.27 -13.20
CA CYS A 83 -0.54 6.83 -13.73
C CYS A 83 -0.24 7.65 -14.99
N ARG A 84 -1.22 7.79 -15.90
CA ARG A 84 -1.02 8.54 -17.15
C ARG A 84 -1.18 10.05 -17.00
N SER A 85 -2.17 10.52 -16.24
CA SER A 85 -2.40 11.96 -16.08
C SER A 85 -1.49 12.55 -15.00
N GLU A 86 -1.02 13.78 -15.20
CA GLU A 86 -0.20 14.53 -14.23
C GLU A 86 -0.85 14.60 -12.84
N LYS A 87 -2.15 14.92 -12.76
CA LYS A 87 -2.91 14.97 -11.49
C LYS A 87 -2.85 13.65 -10.70
N ASP A 88 -2.96 12.51 -11.39
CA ASP A 88 -2.89 11.20 -10.75
C ASP A 88 -1.46 10.84 -10.37
N GLN A 89 -0.46 11.26 -11.17
CA GLN A 89 0.96 11.10 -10.86
C GLN A 89 1.33 11.87 -9.58
N GLU A 90 0.91 13.13 -9.45
CA GLU A 90 1.08 13.92 -8.22
C GLU A 90 0.43 13.24 -7.02
N SER A 91 -0.76 12.65 -7.21
CA SER A 91 -1.44 11.89 -6.15
C SER A 91 -0.66 10.65 -5.72
N MET A 92 0.05 9.97 -6.64
CA MET A 92 0.90 8.83 -6.31
C MET A 92 2.22 9.25 -5.64
N LEU A 93 2.80 10.39 -6.03
CA LEU A 93 3.97 10.97 -5.37
C LEU A 93 3.64 11.38 -3.93
N TYR A 94 2.50 12.04 -3.72
CA TYR A 94 1.99 12.34 -2.38
C TYR A 94 1.83 11.06 -1.54
N ALA A 95 1.20 10.02 -2.12
CA ALA A 95 1.00 8.75 -1.43
C ALA A 95 2.32 8.06 -1.07
N ASP A 96 3.34 8.12 -1.93
CA ASP A 96 4.68 7.61 -1.61
C ASP A 96 5.35 8.41 -0.48
N GLY A 97 5.14 9.73 -0.43
CA GLY A 97 5.57 10.57 0.69
C GLY A 97 4.98 10.10 2.03
N VAL A 98 3.66 9.87 2.08
CA VAL A 98 3.00 9.33 3.28
C VAL A 98 3.49 7.92 3.60
N ARG A 99 3.68 7.06 2.59
CA ARG A 99 4.24 5.72 2.77
C ARG A 99 5.63 5.78 3.41
N LYS A 100 6.51 6.68 2.96
CA LYS A 100 7.85 6.89 3.53
C LYS A 100 7.78 7.33 4.99
N LEU A 101 6.88 8.27 5.29
CA LEU A 101 6.66 8.76 6.66
C LEU A 101 6.24 7.60 7.59
N ARG A 102 5.22 6.83 7.19
CA ARG A 102 4.75 5.68 7.97
C ARG A 102 5.80 4.58 8.08
N GLN A 103 6.56 4.30 7.02
CA GLN A 103 7.64 3.30 7.09
C GLN A 103 8.67 3.72 8.15
N ARG A 104 9.08 4.99 8.15
CA ARG A 104 10.01 5.53 9.15
C ARG A 104 9.44 5.45 10.57
N GLU A 105 8.15 5.70 10.77
CA GLU A 105 7.50 5.54 12.09
C GLU A 105 7.65 4.11 12.61
N TYR A 106 7.36 3.10 11.77
CA TYR A 106 7.54 1.70 12.18
C TYR A 106 9.01 1.31 12.37
N ASP A 107 9.89 1.72 11.45
CA ASP A 107 11.33 1.43 11.55
C ASP A 107 11.95 2.05 12.81
N ASN A 108 11.45 3.20 13.27
CA ASN A 108 11.90 3.86 14.49
C ASN A 108 11.37 3.19 15.77
N VAL A 109 10.13 2.67 15.76
CA VAL A 109 9.56 1.98 16.93
C VAL A 109 10.45 0.79 17.33
N ASP A 110 10.97 0.06 16.34
CA ASP A 110 11.89 -1.05 16.56
C ASP A 110 13.24 -0.60 17.19
N LEU A 111 13.67 0.65 16.99
CA LEU A 111 14.92 1.18 17.56
C LEU A 111 14.76 1.68 19.01
N TYR A 112 13.58 2.20 19.36
CA TYR A 112 13.33 2.78 20.67
C TYR A 112 12.75 1.79 21.69
N SER A 113 12.20 0.64 21.25
CA SER A 113 11.77 -0.41 22.17
C SER A 113 12.91 -0.98 23.02
N ASP A 114 14.15 -0.92 22.51
CA ASP A 114 15.33 -1.47 23.19
C ASP A 114 16.04 -0.45 24.11
N THR A 115 15.67 0.85 24.05
CA THR A 115 16.37 1.92 24.81
C THR A 115 15.63 2.38 26.07
N GLU A 116 14.39 1.96 26.32
CA GLU A 116 13.67 2.23 27.58
C GLU A 116 13.78 1.09 28.62
N SER A 117 14.64 0.08 28.37
CA SER A 117 14.83 -1.07 29.28
C SER A 117 16.17 -1.08 30.04
N ALA A 118 16.86 0.06 30.17
CA ALA A 118 18.13 0.19 30.90
C ALA A 118 18.04 1.19 32.06
#